data_AF-A0A5R2N7K6-F1
#
_entry.id   AF-A0A5R2N7K6-F1
#
_cell.length_a   1.000
_cell.length_b   1.000
_cell.length_c   1.000
_cell.angle_alpha   90.00
_cell.angle_beta   90.00
_cell.angle_gamma   90.00
#
_symmetry.space_group_name_H-M   'P 1'
#
loop_
_entity.id
_entity.type
_entity.pdbx_description
1 polymer ?
#
loop_
_entity_poly.entity_id
_entity_poly.type
_entity_poly.pdbx_seq_one_letter_code
_entity_poly.pdbx_strand_id
1 'polypeptide(L)' 'AVQTIRARPLAKPPGIAEAVEWANAATILEKGGSPWPEAFRRAIGVLIKDEEDLSYIAPELGRIVKEALA' A
#
# COMPACT_ATOMS: atom_id res chain seq x y z
N ALA A 1 -2.91 1.62 -7.90
CA ALA A 1 -2.85 1.55 -6.42
C ALA A 1 -2.45 2.88 -5.79
N VAL A 2 -1.19 3.35 -5.91
CA VAL A 2 -0.73 4.58 -5.21
C VAL A 2 -1.59 5.82 -5.52
N GLN A 3 -1.92 6.07 -6.79
CA GLN A 3 -2.76 7.22 -7.16
C GLN A 3 -4.17 7.13 -6.55
N THR A 4 -4.75 5.93 -6.52
CA THR A 4 -6.05 5.68 -5.88
C THR A 4 -5.99 5.98 -4.38
N ILE A 5 -4.93 5.55 -3.69
CA ILE A 5 -4.73 5.81 -2.26
C ILE A 5 -4.52 7.31 -1.99
N ARG A 6 -3.76 8.01 -2.84
CA ARG A 6 -3.53 9.47 -2.71
C ARG A 6 -4.80 10.31 -2.87
N ALA A 7 -5.79 9.80 -3.60
CA ALA A 7 -7.07 10.49 -3.79
C ALA A 7 -8.01 10.33 -2.59
N ARG A 8 -7.63 9.56 -1.57
CA ARG A 8 -8.41 9.37 -0.35
C ARG A 8 -8.22 10.54 0.63
N PRO A 9 -9.18 10.79 1.53
CA PRO A 9 -9.09 11.86 2.53
C PRO A 9 -8.13 11.49 3.67
N LEU A 10 -6.85 11.30 3.33
CA LEU A 10 -5.80 11.00 4.29
C LEU A 10 -5.31 12.26 4.98
N ALA A 11 -4.97 12.17 6.27
CA ALA A 11 -4.35 13.27 7.01
C ALA A 11 -3.04 13.73 6.35
N LYS A 12 -2.24 12.76 5.86
CA LYS A 12 -1.07 13.03 5.01
C LYS A 12 -0.99 12.03 3.84
N PRO A 13 -1.25 12.46 2.60
CA PRO A 13 -1.10 11.60 1.44
C PRO A 13 0.36 11.14 1.24
N PRO A 14 0.60 9.88 0.83
CA PRO A 14 1.95 9.36 0.62
C PRO A 14 2.64 10.10 -0.55
N GLY A 15 3.90 10.48 -0.35
CA GLY A 15 4.75 11.08 -1.36
C GLY A 15 5.40 10.06 -2.29
N ILE A 16 6.39 10.52 -3.07
CA ILE A 16 7.16 9.64 -3.97
C ILE A 16 8.05 8.69 -3.15
N ALA A 17 8.68 9.19 -2.09
CA ALA A 17 9.56 8.40 -1.24
C ALA A 17 8.82 7.19 -0.65
N GLU A 18 7.68 7.42 0.00
CA GLU A 18 6.88 6.34 0.60
C GLU A 18 6.38 5.34 -0.45
N ALA A 19 6.04 5.81 -1.65
CA ALA A 19 5.61 4.93 -2.75
C ALA A 19 6.75 4.02 -3.24
N VAL A 20 7.97 4.55 -3.37
CA VAL A 20 9.15 3.76 -3.75
C VAL A 20 9.52 2.77 -2.65
N GLU A 21 9.53 3.22 -1.39
CA GLU A 21 9.79 2.34 -0.25
C GLU A 21 8.76 1.22 -0.15
N TRP A 22 7.48 1.50 -0.39
CA TRP A 22 6.44 0.48 -0.37
C TRP A 22 6.64 -0.58 -1.44
N ALA A 23 7.00 -0.18 -2.66
CA ALA A 23 7.33 -1.11 -3.75
C ALA A 23 8.56 -1.98 -3.41
N ASN A 24 9.59 -1.38 -2.80
CA ASN A 24 10.78 -2.09 -2.35
C ASN A 24 10.46 -3.11 -1.25
N ALA A 25 9.70 -2.69 -0.23
CA ALA A 25 9.29 -3.57 0.87
C ALA A 25 8.46 -4.75 0.37
N ALA A 26 7.52 -4.50 -0.54
CA ALA A 26 6.73 -5.57 -1.14
C ALA A 26 7.59 -6.52 -2.00
N THR A 27 8.59 -6.01 -2.71
CA THR A 27 9.57 -6.84 -3.45
C THR A 27 10.39 -7.73 -2.52
N ILE A 28 10.78 -7.21 -1.35
CA ILE A 28 11.50 -8.01 -0.33
C ILE A 28 10.59 -9.13 0.20
N LEU A 29 9.32 -8.82 0.49
CA LEU A 29 8.36 -9.82 0.96
C LEU A 29 8.06 -10.88 -0.09
N GLU A 30 8.00 -10.50 -1.37
CA GLU A 30 7.78 -11.46 -2.45
C GLU A 30 8.96 -12.41 -2.64
N LYS A 31 10.19 -11.90 -2.64
CA LYS A 31 11.39 -12.74 -2.61
C LYS A 31 11.45 -13.65 -1.39
N GLY A 32 10.80 -13.27 -0.29
CA GLY A 32 10.63 -14.06 0.93
C GLY A 32 9.46 -15.05 0.91
N GLY A 33 8.76 -15.20 -0.23
CA GLY A 33 7.67 -16.17 -0.40
C GLY A 33 6.26 -15.63 -0.20
N SER A 34 6.09 -14.32 0.00
CA SER A 34 4.76 -13.69 0.06
C SER A 34 4.32 -13.27 -1.34
N PRO A 35 3.42 -14.00 -2.03
CA PRO A 35 3.11 -13.69 -3.42
C PRO A 35 2.50 -12.30 -3.59
N TRP A 36 2.64 -11.74 -4.77
CA TRP A 36 1.76 -10.66 -5.22
C TRP A 36 0.30 -11.17 -5.27
N PRO A 37 -0.73 -10.42 -4.83
CA PRO A 37 -0.78 -9.08 -4.23
C PRO A 37 -0.58 -9.02 -2.70
N GLU A 38 -0.41 -10.15 -2.01
CA GLU A 38 -0.29 -10.21 -0.55
C GLU A 38 0.90 -9.39 -0.03
N ALA A 39 2.04 -9.42 -0.73
CA ALA A 39 3.21 -8.60 -0.38
C ALA A 39 2.90 -7.10 -0.28
N PHE A 40 2.12 -6.55 -1.22
CA PHE A 40 1.71 -5.14 -1.16
C PHE A 40 0.82 -4.86 0.05
N ARG A 41 -0.12 -5.76 0.35
CA ARG A 41 -1.03 -5.63 1.50
C ARG A 41 -0.25 -5.66 2.82
N ARG A 42 0.68 -6.60 2.97
CA ARG A 42 1.53 -6.71 4.17
C ARG A 42 2.48 -5.53 4.36
N ALA A 43 2.93 -4.90 3.27
CA ALA A 43 3.84 -3.77 3.31
C ALA A 43 3.15 -2.40 3.47
N ILE A 44 1.81 -2.33 3.61
CA ILE A 44 1.07 -1.06 3.54
C ILE A 44 1.51 -0.01 4.57
N GLY A 45 1.99 -0.41 5.74
CA GLY A 45 2.55 0.49 6.76
C GLY A 45 3.84 1.22 6.31
N VAL A 46 4.42 0.82 5.17
CA VAL A 46 5.51 1.55 4.53
C VAL A 46 4.97 2.78 3.78
N LEU A 47 3.79 2.66 3.17
CA LEU A 47 3.14 3.74 2.43
C LEU A 47 2.37 4.69 3.35
N ILE A 48 1.63 4.16 4.33
CA ILE A 48 0.76 4.92 5.23
C ILE A 48 1.29 4.77 6.64
N LYS A 49 1.64 5.90 7.27
CA LYS A 49 2.28 5.93 8.61
C LYS A 49 1.30 6.22 9.73
N ASP A 50 0.27 6.99 9.44
CA ASP A 50 -0.76 7.33 10.40
C ASP A 50 -1.71 6.15 10.60
N GLU A 51 -2.03 5.83 11.86
CA GLU A 51 -2.83 4.66 12.22
C GLU A 51 -4.31 4.82 11.85
N GLU A 52 -4.84 6.04 11.92
CA GLU A 52 -6.22 6.34 11.53
C GLU A 52 -6.36 6.24 10.01
N ASP A 53 -5.40 6.80 9.26
CA ASP A 53 -5.34 6.67 7.79
C ASP A 53 -5.20 5.20 7.36
N LEU A 54 -4.40 4.41 8.08
CA LEU A 54 -4.22 2.99 7.78
C LEU A 54 -5.52 2.21 8.04
N SER A 55 -6.17 2.49 9.17
CA SER A 55 -7.46 1.88 9.55
C SER A 55 -8.56 2.25 8.56
N TYR A 56 -8.54 3.48 8.06
CA TYR A 56 -9.45 3.96 7.01
C TYR A 56 -9.26 3.21 5.69
N ILE A 57 -8.02 2.95 5.27
CA ILE A 57 -7.72 2.28 3.99
C ILE A 57 -7.87 0.76 4.05
N ALA A 58 -7.63 0.14 5.21
CA ALA A 58 -7.56 -1.32 5.35
C ALA A 58 -8.75 -2.10 4.74
N PRO A 59 -10.03 -1.68 4.91
CA PRO A 59 -11.17 -2.38 4.33
C PRO A 59 -11.19 -2.37 2.79
N GLU A 60 -10.66 -1.32 2.16
CA GLU A 60 -10.66 -1.15 0.71
C GLU A 60 -9.36 -1.65 0.05
N LEU A 61 -8.30 -1.84 0.81
CA LEU A 61 -6.95 -2.11 0.30
C LEU A 61 -6.91 -3.34 -0.63
N GLY A 62 -7.61 -4.42 -0.26
CA GLY A 62 -7.70 -5.61 -1.10
C GLY A 62 -8.28 -5.34 -2.49
N ARG A 63 -9.31 -4.50 -2.56
CA ARG A 63 -9.92 -4.07 -3.83
C ARG A 63 -8.96 -3.19 -4.61
N ILE A 64 -8.36 -2.17 -3.98
CA ILE A 64 -7.45 -1.22 -4.63
C ILE A 64 -6.25 -1.93 -5.26
N VAL A 65 -5.67 -2.90 -4.56
CA VAL A 65 -4.53 -3.67 -5.08
C VAL A 65 -4.98 -4.59 -6.22
N LYS A 66 -6.14 -5.24 -6.11
CA LYS A 66 -6.69 -6.10 -7.18
C LYS A 66 -6.97 -5.30 -8.45
N GLU A 67 -7.58 -4.12 -8.35
CA GLU A 67 -7.84 -3.23 -9.49
C GLU A 67 -6.56 -2.73 -10.16
N ALA A 68 -5.48 -2.57 -9.40
CA ALA A 68 -4.20 -2.13 -9.95
C ALA A 68 -3.44 -3.23 -10.72
N LEU A 69 -3.84 -4.49 -10.58
CA LEU A 69 -3.25 -5.65 -11.26
C LEU A 69 -4.02 -6.07 -12.52
N ALA A 70 -5.20 -5.48 -12.75
CA ALA A 70 -6.02 -5.69 -13.94
C ALA A 70 -5.59 -4.72 -15.05
#